data_AF-A0A430BC92-F1
#
_entry.id   AF-A0A430BC92-F1
#
_cell.length_a   1.000
_cell.length_b   1.000
_cell.length_c   1.000
_cell.angle_alpha   90.00
_cell.angle_beta   90.00
_cell.angle_gamma   90.00
#
_symmetry.space_group_name_H-M   'P 1'
#
loop_
_entity.id
_entity.type
_entity.pdbx_description
1 polymer ?
#
loop_
_entity_poly.entity_id
_entity_poly.type
_entity_poly.pdbx_seq_one_letter_code
_entity_poly.pdbx_strand_id
1 'polypeptide(L)'
;MTDIPLATILRINAARTIPLARYEEEGNFDRFGYIKDLAENHGADLPAVIEIADLLGPDEDFDGLVTTIEDAAEGFGFGALILGGA
;
A
#
# COMPACT_ATOMS: atom_id res chain seq x y z
N MET A 1 1.72 -0.73 17.40
CA MET A 1 2.86 -0.03 16.79
C MET A 1 3.32 -0.92 15.67
N THR A 2 3.25 -0.45 14.43
CA THR A 2 3.76 -1.19 13.28
C THR A 2 5.28 -1.27 13.40
N ASP A 3 5.84 -2.48 13.39
CA ASP A 3 7.30 -2.73 13.46
C ASP A 3 8.01 -2.36 12.14
N ILE A 4 7.46 -1.40 11.38
CA ILE A 4 8.03 -0.94 10.12
C ILE A 4 9.20 0.01 10.44
N PRO A 5 10.42 -0.29 9.96
CA PRO A 5 11.58 0.56 10.19
C PRO A 5 11.34 1.98 9.67
N LEU A 6 11.81 3.00 10.41
CA LEU A 6 11.73 4.40 9.98
C LEU A 6 12.34 4.61 8.59
N ALA A 7 13.43 3.90 8.28
CA ALA A 7 14.06 3.93 6.95
C ALA A 7 13.10 3.52 5.83
N THR A 8 12.22 2.54 6.08
CA THR A 8 11.20 2.10 5.12
C THR A 8 10.15 3.19 4.91
N ILE A 9 9.66 3.80 5.99
CA ILE A 9 8.68 4.90 5.92
C ILE A 9 9.25 6.06 5.09
N LEU A 10 10.48 6.49 5.40
CA LEU A 10 11.15 7.57 4.68
C LEU A 10 11.37 7.22 3.21
N ARG A 11 11.77 5.98 2.90
CA ARG A 11 11.94 5.50 1.52
C ARG A 11 10.63 5.55 0.74
N ILE A 12 9.54 5.03 1.30
CA ILE A 12 8.22 5.03 0.65
C ILE A 12 7.78 6.45 0.33
N ASN A 13 7.88 7.34 1.31
CA ASN A 13 7.51 8.74 1.14
C ASN A 13 8.40 9.48 0.13
N ALA A 14 9.70 9.16 0.09
CA ALA A 14 10.64 9.74 -0.87
C ALA A 14 10.43 9.23 -2.30
N ALA A 15 9.91 8.01 -2.47
CA ALA A 15 9.66 7.40 -3.78
C ALA A 15 8.37 7.93 -4.45
N ARG A 16 7.53 8.69 -3.73
CA ARG A 16 6.27 9.22 -4.24
C ARG A 16 6.47 10.06 -5.52
N THR A 17 5.68 9.76 -6.55
CA THR A 17 5.57 10.53 -7.80
C THR A 17 4.28 11.35 -7.86
N ILE A 18 3.22 10.86 -7.22
CA ILE A 18 1.92 11.54 -7.16
C ILE A 18 1.98 12.73 -6.17
N PRO A 19 1.32 13.88 -6.46
CA PRO A 19 1.32 15.02 -5.56
C PRO A 19 0.77 14.69 -4.17
N LEU A 20 1.40 15.25 -3.11
CA LEU A 20 0.98 15.02 -1.72
C LEU A 20 -0.51 15.32 -1.49
N ALA A 21 -1.02 16.39 -2.11
CA ALA A 21 -2.41 16.80 -2.00
C ALA A 21 -3.42 15.70 -2.37
N ARG A 22 -3.07 14.80 -3.30
CA ARG A 22 -3.94 13.67 -3.68
C ARG A 22 -4.10 12.66 -2.54
N TYR A 23 -3.04 12.41 -1.76
CA TYR A 23 -3.12 11.55 -0.56
C TYR A 23 -3.90 12.26 0.55
N GLU A 24 -3.71 13.57 0.71
CA GLU A 24 -4.46 14.38 1.69
C GLU A 24 -5.96 14.40 1.39
N GLU A 25 -6.37 14.36 0.11
CA GLU A 25 -7.77 14.21 -0.32
C GLU A 25 -8.41 12.90 0.17
N GLU A 26 -7.63 11.82 0.32
CA GLU A 26 -8.06 10.57 0.95
C GLU A 26 -7.94 10.59 2.49
N GLY A 27 -7.59 11.73 3.08
CA GLY A 27 -7.38 11.88 4.52
C GLY A 27 -6.01 11.41 5.03
N ASN A 28 -5.06 11.17 4.13
CA ASN A 28 -3.75 10.64 4.46
C ASN A 28 -2.66 11.71 4.43
N PHE A 29 -1.82 11.75 5.48
CA PHE A 29 -0.75 12.75 5.60
C PHE A 29 0.35 12.60 4.55
N ASP A 30 0.62 11.37 4.11
CA ASP A 30 1.64 11.04 3.12
C ASP A 30 1.34 9.70 2.44
N ARG A 31 2.26 9.28 1.55
CA ARG A 31 2.14 8.03 0.78
C ARG A 31 2.12 6.81 1.70
N PHE A 32 2.99 6.78 2.71
CA PHE A 32 2.99 5.70 3.69
C PHE A 32 1.68 5.64 4.47
N GLY A 33 1.14 6.79 4.87
CA GLY A 33 -0.16 6.89 5.53
C GLY A 33 -1.26 6.24 4.71
N TYR A 34 -1.31 6.53 3.41
CA TYR A 34 -2.27 5.93 2.50
C TYR A 34 -2.10 4.41 2.36
N ILE A 35 -0.87 3.93 2.15
CA ILE A 35 -0.58 2.49 2.08
C ILE A 35 -0.98 1.77 3.37
N LYS A 36 -0.74 2.41 4.53
CA LYS A 36 -1.16 1.90 5.83
C LYS A 36 -2.68 1.82 5.96
N ASP A 37 -3.37 2.90 5.61
CA ASP A 37 -4.83 2.97 5.68
C ASP A 37 -5.47 1.94 4.74
N LEU A 38 -4.92 1.77 3.54
CA LEU A 38 -5.34 0.77 2.57
C LEU A 38 -5.19 -0.66 3.12
N ALA A 39 -4.07 -0.97 3.78
CA ALA A 39 -3.89 -2.27 4.43
C ALA A 39 -4.94 -2.49 5.54
N GLU A 40 -5.17 -1.48 6.38
CA GLU A 40 -6.14 -1.55 7.48
C GLU A 40 -7.59 -1.71 6.98
N ASN A 41 -7.97 -0.98 5.92
CA ASN A 41 -9.32 -1.01 5.35
C ASN A 41 -9.66 -2.33 4.67
N HIS A 42 -8.66 -3.03 4.11
CA HIS A 42 -8.84 -4.32 3.44
C HIS A 42 -8.45 -5.52 4.32
N GLY A 43 -8.07 -5.30 5.59
CA GLY A 43 -7.64 -6.36 6.49
C GLY A 43 -6.36 -7.08 6.03
N ALA A 44 -5.53 -6.41 5.24
CA ALA A 44 -4.31 -6.93 4.66
C ALA A 44 -3.10 -6.67 5.56
N ASP A 45 -2.06 -7.52 5.45
CA ASP A 45 -0.81 -7.31 6.17
C ASP A 45 -0.01 -6.15 5.57
N LEU A 46 0.38 -5.17 6.40
CA LEU A 46 1.05 -3.96 5.93
C LEU A 46 2.40 -4.25 5.22
N PRO A 47 3.31 -5.10 5.74
CA PRO A 47 4.48 -5.56 5.00
C PRO A 47 4.17 -6.07 3.59
N ALA A 48 3.14 -6.90 3.43
CA ALA A 48 2.73 -7.43 2.13
C ALA A 48 2.20 -6.34 1.19
N VAL A 49 1.40 -5.40 1.70
CA VAL A 49 0.92 -4.25 0.91
C VAL A 49 2.07 -3.35 0.47
N ILE A 50 3.08 -3.15 1.32
CA ILE A 50 4.31 -2.42 0.98
C ILE A 50 5.08 -3.12 -0.14
N GLU A 51 5.19 -4.46 -0.12
CA GLU A 51 5.85 -5.21 -1.19
C GLU A 51 5.13 -5.07 -2.53
N ILE A 52 3.79 -5.07 -2.52
CA ILE A 52 2.98 -4.84 -3.73
C ILE A 52 3.16 -3.40 -4.23
N ALA A 53 3.14 -2.41 -3.35
CA ALA A 53 3.36 -1.01 -3.70
C ALA A 53 4.77 -0.76 -4.27
N ASP A 54 5.78 -1.49 -3.80
CA ASP A 54 7.14 -1.45 -4.34
C ASP A 54 7.24 -2.13 -5.72
N LEU A 55 6.46 -3.19 -5.95
CA LEU A 55 6.42 -3.90 -7.22
C LEU A 55 5.73 -3.09 -8.33
N LEU A 56 4.57 -2.51 -8.02
CA LEU A 56 3.79 -1.72 -8.98
C LEU A 56 4.39 -0.33 -9.19
N GLY A 57 4.96 0.23 -8.12
CA GLY A 57 5.52 1.57 -8.12
C GLY A 57 4.51 2.64 -7.71
N PRO A 58 5.02 3.86 -7.42
CA PRO A 58 4.26 4.96 -6.85
C PRO A 58 3.17 5.55 -7.76
N ASP A 59 3.27 5.33 -9.07
CA ASP A 59 2.28 5.84 -10.02
C ASP A 59 0.96 5.06 -9.94
N GLU A 60 1.00 3.83 -9.43
CA GLU A 60 -0.14 2.91 -9.39
C GLU A 60 -0.85 2.88 -8.01
N ASP A 61 -0.47 3.77 -7.09
CA ASP A 61 -0.94 3.72 -5.69
C ASP A 61 -2.47 3.77 -5.58
N PHE A 62 -3.16 4.51 -6.45
CA PHE A 62 -4.62 4.75 -6.36
C PHE A 62 -5.46 3.89 -7.31
N ASP A 63 -4.83 3.08 -8.15
CA ASP A 63 -5.50 2.21 -9.12
C ASP A 63 -4.98 0.77 -9.02
N GLY A 64 -3.81 0.47 -9.59
CA GLY A 64 -3.27 -0.88 -9.67
C GLY A 64 -3.04 -1.51 -8.30
N LEU A 65 -2.59 -0.72 -7.32
CA LEU A 65 -2.40 -1.19 -5.95
C LEU A 65 -3.75 -1.56 -5.30
N VAL A 66 -4.76 -0.69 -5.43
CA VAL A 66 -6.11 -0.92 -4.88
C VAL A 66 -6.71 -2.19 -5.49
N THR A 67 -6.71 -2.30 -6.82
CA THR A 67 -7.23 -3.48 -7.52
C THR A 67 -6.51 -4.76 -7.11
N THR A 68 -5.18 -4.72 -6.97
CA THR A 68 -4.41 -5.91 -6.57
C THR A 68 -4.76 -6.39 -5.17
N ILE A 69 -5.01 -5.48 -4.23
CA ILE A 69 -5.39 -5.82 -2.85
C ILE A 69 -6.84 -6.33 -2.79
N GLU A 70 -7.75 -5.70 -3.54
CA GLU A 70 -9.14 -6.14 -3.64
C GLU A 70 -9.23 -7.55 -4.22
N ASP A 71 -8.56 -7.80 -5.36
CA ASP A 71 -8.49 -9.13 -5.97
C ASP A 71 -7.93 -10.16 -4.98
N ALA A 72 -6.87 -9.79 -4.23
CA ALA A 72 -6.28 -10.67 -3.23
C ALA A 72 -7.24 -11.04 -2.10
N ALA A 73 -7.99 -10.07 -1.59
CA ALA A 73 -8.99 -10.27 -0.56
C ALA A 73 -10.14 -11.17 -1.05
N GLU A 74 -10.48 -11.09 -2.34
CA GLU A 74 -11.44 -11.97 -2.99
C GLU A 74 -10.87 -13.35 -3.36
N GLY A 75 -9.58 -13.61 -3.13
CA GLY A 75 -8.92 -14.88 -3.43
C GLY A 75 -8.52 -15.05 -4.91
N PHE A 76 -8.42 -13.95 -5.64
CA PHE A 76 -8.05 -13.91 -7.05
C PHE A 76 -6.74 -13.12 -7.27
N GLY A 77 -6.15 -13.28 -8.45
CA GLY A 77 -4.98 -12.50 -8.86
C GLY A 77 -3.66 -12.83 -8.13
N PHE A 78 -2.61 -12.08 -8.46
CA PHE A 78 -1.27 -12.25 -7.86
C PHE A 78 -1.25 -11.87 -6.37
N GLY A 79 -2.07 -10.90 -5.96
CA GLY A 79 -2.12 -10.47 -4.56
C GLY A 79 -2.56 -11.59 -3.60
N ALA A 80 -3.38 -12.55 -4.04
CA ALA A 80 -3.74 -13.73 -3.23
C ALA A 80 -2.52 -14.61 -2.87
N LEU A 81 -1.47 -14.62 -3.70
CA LEU A 81 -0.23 -15.37 -3.43
C LEU A 81 0.62 -14.72 -2.33
N ILE A 82 0.53 -13.40 -2.20
CA ILE A 82 1.33 -12.59 -1.28
C ILE A 82 0.56 -12.35 0.04
N LEU A 83 -0.76 -12.17 -0.04
CA LEU A 83 -1.64 -11.87 1.10
C LEU A 83 -2.32 -13.09 1.72
N GLY A 84 -2.40 -14.23 1.01
CA GLY A 84 -3.09 -15.44 1.47
C GLY A 84 -2.32 -16.29 2.50
N GLY A 85 -1.22 -15.78 3.07
CA GLY A 85 -0.38 -16.49 4.03
C GLY A 85 -0.73 -16.16 5.49
N ALA A 86 -1.70 -16.88 6.06
CA ALA A 86 -1.87 -17.07 7.51
C ALA A 86 -2.37 -18.48 7.83
#